data_AF-A0A6L4YSQ0-F1
#
_entry.id   AF-A0A6L4YSQ0-F1
#
_cell.length_a   1.000
_cell.length_b   1.000
_cell.length_c   1.000
_cell.angle_alpha   90.00
_cell.angle_beta   90.00
_cell.angle_gamma   90.00
#
_symmetry.space_group_name_H-M   'P 1'
#
loop_
_entity.id
_entity.type
_entity.pdbx_description
1 polymer ?
#
loop_
_entity_poly.entity_id
_entity_poly.type
_entity_poly.pdbx_seq_one_letter_code
_entity_poly.pdbx_strand_id
1 'polypeptide(L)'
;MNEFSNRIIQIAEFYGVTRAADFAKKTGFSHQTASNYLKGDRIPTGDSLKIIQQSFDKISAKWLLTGEGEMLQLEETKIQENPRSVEIQKLQKIIQKQQETIDKLVDTIQKLTSNVKER
;
A
#
# COMPACT_ATOMS: atom_id res chain seq x y z
N MET A 1 27.71 -4.25 12.24
CA MET A 1 26.76 -3.53 11.37
C MET A 1 25.54 -3.19 12.22
N ASN A 2 25.03 -1.96 12.18
CA ASN A 2 23.89 -1.56 13.04
C ASN A 2 22.54 -1.91 12.37
N GLU A 3 21.47 -2.01 13.15
CA GLU A 3 20.13 -2.43 12.69
C GLU A 3 19.53 -1.50 11.63
N PHE A 4 19.81 -0.20 11.70
CA PHE A 4 19.36 0.76 10.68
C PHE A 4 20.09 0.54 9.35
N SER A 5 21.39 0.26 9.39
CA SER A 5 22.18 -0.03 8.19
C SER A 5 21.72 -1.29 7.50
N ASN A 6 21.40 -2.35 8.24
CA ASN A 6 20.82 -3.58 7.67
C ASN A 6 19.51 -3.28 6.91
N ARG A 7 18.62 -2.48 7.51
CA ARG A 7 17.35 -2.10 6.87
C ARG A 7 17.55 -1.21 5.65
N ILE A 8 18.51 -0.29 5.69
CA ILE A 8 18.84 0.56 4.53
C ILE A 8 19.42 -0.28 3.38
N ILE A 9 20.27 -1.26 3.69
CA ILE A 9 20.80 -2.20 2.70
C ILE A 9 19.66 -2.99 2.06
N GLN A 10 18.74 -3.54 2.85
CA GLN A 10 17.56 -4.26 2.33
C GLN A 10 16.71 -3.39 1.40
N ILE A 11 16.47 -2.13 1.78
CA ILE A 11 15.77 -1.16 0.91
C ILE A 11 16.56 -0.96 -0.38
N ALA A 12 17.88 -0.74 -0.30
CA ALA A 12 18.71 -0.50 -1.46
C ALA A 12 18.74 -1.71 -2.41
N GLU A 13 18.78 -2.92 -1.88
CA GLU A 13 18.69 -4.17 -2.64
C GLU A 13 17.34 -4.31 -3.34
N PHE A 14 16.23 -4.10 -2.61
CA PHE A 14 14.87 -4.19 -3.16
C PHE A 14 14.64 -3.22 -4.33
N TYR A 15 15.16 -1.99 -4.25
CA TYR A 15 15.05 -0.99 -5.33
C TYR A 15 16.18 -1.05 -6.36
N GLY A 16 17.16 -1.95 -6.21
CA GLY A 16 18.30 -2.07 -7.12
C GLY A 16 19.29 -0.88 -7.08
N VAL A 17 19.34 -0.14 -5.97
CA VAL A 17 20.17 1.06 -5.77
C VAL A 17 21.31 0.82 -4.78
N THR A 18 21.98 -0.33 -4.89
CA THR A 18 23.04 -0.78 -3.96
C THR A 18 24.35 0.01 -4.08
N ARG A 19 24.54 0.80 -5.15
CA ARG A 19 25.71 1.66 -5.32
C ARG A 19 25.47 3.01 -4.66
N ALA A 20 26.48 3.56 -3.98
CA ALA A 20 26.38 4.84 -3.28
C ALA A 20 25.94 6.00 -4.19
N ALA A 21 26.37 6.02 -5.46
CA ALA A 21 25.93 7.03 -6.43
C ALA A 21 24.43 6.94 -6.75
N ASP A 22 23.90 5.73 -6.92
CA ASP A 22 22.50 5.50 -7.24
C ASP A 22 21.60 5.82 -6.04
N PHE A 23 22.02 5.39 -4.85
CA PHE A 23 21.35 5.72 -3.60
C PHE A 23 21.33 7.23 -3.33
N ALA A 24 22.47 7.91 -3.53
CA ALA A 24 22.58 9.37 -3.42
C ALA A 24 21.64 10.08 -4.40
N LYS A 25 21.60 9.64 -5.66
CA LYS A 25 20.70 10.20 -6.68
C LYS A 25 19.23 10.02 -6.32
N LYS A 26 18.86 8.88 -5.73
CA LYS A 26 17.47 8.58 -5.35
C LYS A 26 17.03 9.37 -4.11
N THR A 27 17.94 9.58 -3.15
CA THR A 27 17.63 10.19 -1.84
C THR A 27 18.00 11.67 -1.73
N GLY A 28 18.79 12.21 -2.66
CA GLY A 28 19.33 13.57 -2.59
C GLY A 28 20.49 13.74 -1.60
N PHE A 29 21.00 12.66 -1.01
CA PHE A 29 22.18 12.72 -0.13
C PHE A 29 23.48 12.96 -0.90
N SER A 30 24.52 13.40 -0.19
CA SER A 30 25.88 13.37 -0.71
C SER A 30 26.35 11.92 -0.93
N HIS A 31 27.26 11.72 -1.89
CA HIS A 31 27.87 10.40 -2.13
C HIS A 31 28.51 9.81 -0.86
N GLN A 32 29.20 10.62 -0.07
CA GLN A 32 29.82 10.18 1.18
C GLN A 32 28.77 9.72 2.20
N THR A 33 27.69 10.48 2.36
CA THR A 33 26.58 10.12 3.27
C THR A 33 25.95 8.80 2.84
N ALA A 34 25.63 8.64 1.56
CA ALA A 34 25.07 7.41 1.00
C ALA A 34 26.02 6.22 1.23
N SER A 35 27.32 6.39 0.94
CA SER A 35 28.33 5.35 1.19
C SER A 35 28.38 4.96 2.67
N ASN A 36 28.39 5.93 3.59
CA ASN A 36 28.46 5.65 5.02
C ASN A 36 27.23 4.89 5.52
N TYR A 37 26.04 5.16 4.97
CA TYR A 37 24.82 4.42 5.33
C TYR A 37 24.80 3.00 4.77
N LEU A 38 25.23 2.81 3.52
CA LEU A 38 25.28 1.48 2.89
C LEU A 38 26.37 0.58 3.48
N LYS A 39 27.48 1.15 3.96
CA LYS A 39 28.53 0.41 4.69
C LYS A 39 28.19 0.20 6.17
N GLY A 40 27.28 1.01 6.69
CA GLY A 40 26.88 1.03 8.08
C GLY A 40 27.87 1.67 9.05
N ASP A 41 28.75 2.52 8.52
CA ASP A 41 29.72 3.32 9.27
C ASP A 41 29.04 4.45 10.06
N ARG A 42 27.80 4.83 9.68
CA ARG A 42 27.05 5.91 10.32
C ARG A 42 25.60 5.50 10.58
N ILE A 43 25.11 5.84 11.78
CA ILE A 43 23.69 5.74 12.12
C ILE A 43 22.93 6.92 11.48
N PRO A 44 21.84 6.67 10.74
CA PRO A 44 21.00 7.73 10.18
C PRO A 44 20.36 8.58 11.28
N THR A 45 20.22 9.89 11.03
CA THR A 45 19.44 10.77 11.91
C THR A 45 17.95 10.62 11.62
N GLY A 46 17.07 11.15 12.49
CA GLY A 46 15.63 11.19 12.24
C GLY A 46 15.27 11.83 10.90
N ASP A 47 15.91 12.96 10.56
CA ASP A 47 15.71 13.64 9.28
C ASP A 47 16.20 12.78 8.10
N SER A 48 17.30 12.06 8.27
CA SER A 48 17.81 11.14 7.25
C SER A 48 16.85 9.98 7.02
N LEU A 49 16.27 9.40 8.09
CA LEU A 49 15.26 8.34 7.97
C LEU A 49 13.99 8.84 7.28
N LYS A 50 13.57 10.07 7.56
CA LYS A 50 12.45 10.72 6.88
C LYS A 50 12.71 10.87 5.38
N ILE A 51 13.89 11.36 5.00
CA ILE A 51 14.28 11.48 3.58
C ILE A 51 14.28 10.12 2.89
N ILE A 52 14.84 9.08 3.54
CA ILE A 52 14.83 7.71 3.02
C ILE A 52 13.39 7.24 2.82
N GLN A 53 12.53 7.35 3.83
CA GLN A 53 11.12 6.95 3.75
C GLN A 53 10.39 7.65 2.60
N GLN A 54 10.62 8.95 2.40
CA GLN A 54 10.01 9.72 1.31
C GLN A 54 10.55 9.35 -0.07
N SER A 55 11.80 8.89 -0.14
CA SER A 55 12.45 8.50 -1.39
C SER A 55 12.04 7.11 -1.87
N PHE A 56 11.53 6.27 -0.95
CA PHE A 56 11.14 4.89 -1.20
C PHE A 56 9.69 4.68 -0.79
N ASP A 57 8.79 4.96 -1.73
CA ASP A 57 7.33 5.01 -1.58
C ASP A 57 6.70 3.76 -1.00
N LYS A 58 7.26 2.57 -1.28
CA LYS A 58 6.71 1.29 -0.80
C LYS A 58 7.21 0.87 0.58
N ILE A 59 7.99 1.68 1.28
CA ILE A 59 8.61 1.28 2.56
C ILE A 59 7.77 1.72 3.75
N SER A 60 7.47 0.75 4.64
CA SER A 60 6.79 0.98 5.91
C SER A 60 7.65 1.82 6.86
N ALA A 61 7.13 2.98 7.25
CA ALA A 61 7.78 3.84 8.25
C ALA A 61 7.95 3.13 9.60
N LYS A 62 6.95 2.33 10.02
CA LYS A 62 7.03 1.55 11.25
C LYS A 62 8.20 0.58 11.20
N TRP A 63 8.29 -0.22 10.13
CA TRP A 63 9.37 -1.18 9.97
C TRP A 63 10.75 -0.52 9.88
N LEU A 64 10.86 0.60 9.17
CA LEU A 64 12.12 1.34 9.05
C LEU A 64 12.60 1.91 10.40
N LEU A 65 11.68 2.23 11.32
CA LEU A 65 12.00 2.76 12.64
C LEU A 65 12.24 1.64 13.66
N THR A 66 11.32 0.68 13.77
CA THR A 66 11.33 -0.35 14.83
C THR A 66 11.87 -1.70 14.41
N GLY A 67 11.86 -2.01 13.11
CA GLY A 67 12.25 -3.33 12.58
C GLY A 67 11.12 -4.36 12.66
N GLU A 68 9.96 -3.96 13.17
CA GLU A 68 8.81 -4.84 13.36
C GLU A 68 7.82 -4.75 12.19
N GLY A 69 7.22 -5.88 11.85
CA GLY A 69 6.25 -6.00 10.76
C GLY A 69 6.92 -6.18 9.39
N GLU A 70 6.20 -5.85 8.33
CA GLU A 70 6.69 -6.01 6.97
C GLU A 70 7.44 -4.76 6.49
N MET A 71 8.53 -4.98 5.75
CA MET A 71 9.30 -3.90 5.10
C MET A 71 8.44 -3.11 4.14
N LEU A 72 7.67 -3.82 3.32
CA LEU A 72 6.81 -3.20 2.34
C LEU A 72 5.55 -2.72 3.03
N GLN A 73 5.24 -1.45 2.85
CA GLN A 73 3.90 -0.96 3.11
C GLN A 73 3.02 -1.54 2.00
N LEU A 74 2.20 -2.54 2.36
CA LEU A 74 1.06 -2.90 1.55
C LEU A 74 0.28 -1.61 1.33
N GLU A 75 0.20 -1.19 0.08
CA GLU A 75 -0.78 -0.22 -0.36
C GLU A 75 -2.14 -0.87 -0.08
N GLU A 76 -2.66 -0.76 1.15
CA GLU A 76 -4.06 -0.40 1.29
C GLU A 76 -4.14 0.91 0.54
N THR A 77 -4.44 0.81 -0.77
CA THR A 77 -4.56 1.92 -1.69
C THR A 77 -5.11 3.09 -0.89
N LYS A 78 -4.26 4.09 -0.63
CA LYS A 78 -4.78 5.41 -0.36
C LYS A 78 -5.54 5.70 -1.63
N ILE A 79 -6.85 5.50 -1.57
CA ILE A 79 -7.79 5.86 -2.62
C ILE A 79 -7.69 7.38 -2.68
N GLN A 80 -6.67 7.89 -3.37
CA GLN A 80 -6.86 9.06 -4.18
C GLN A 80 -7.98 8.64 -5.12
N GLU A 81 -9.19 9.07 -4.80
CA GLU A 81 -10.41 8.74 -5.51
C GLU A 81 -10.22 9.09 -6.99
N ASN A 82 -9.75 8.12 -7.76
CA ASN A 82 -9.80 8.16 -9.21
C ASN A 82 -11.30 8.31 -9.54
N PRO A 83 -11.72 9.33 -10.30
CA PRO A 83 -13.14 9.53 -10.60
C PRO A 83 -13.81 8.26 -11.17
N ARG A 84 -13.03 7.41 -11.85
CA ARG A 84 -13.47 6.10 -12.34
C ARG A 84 -13.79 5.09 -11.22
N SER A 85 -13.06 5.09 -10.10
CA SER A 85 -13.34 4.18 -8.98
C SER A 85 -14.56 4.63 -8.17
N VAL A 86 -14.81 5.94 -8.06
CA VAL A 86 -16.04 6.48 -7.46
C VAL A 86 -17.26 6.10 -8.29
N GLU A 87 -17.15 6.17 -9.62
CA GLU A 87 -18.22 5.78 -10.53
C GLU A 87 -18.51 4.27 -10.45
N ILE A 88 -17.47 3.43 -10.39
CA ILE A 88 -17.63 1.98 -10.19
C ILE A 88 -18.32 1.68 -8.85
N GLN A 89 -17.97 2.37 -7.76
CA GLN A 89 -18.63 2.18 -6.46
C GLN A 89 -20.10 2.61 -6.48
N LYS A 90 -20.44 3.69 -7.19
CA LYS A 90 -21.84 4.11 -7.39
C LYS A 90 -22.62 3.06 -8.18
N LEU A 91 -22.03 2.53 -9.25
CA LEU A 91 -22.63 1.46 -10.05
C LEU A 91 -22.85 0.18 -9.23
N GLN A 92 -21.88 -0.21 -8.40
CA GLN A 92 -22.03 -1.34 -7.49
C GLN A 92 -23.18 -1.16 -6.49
N LYS A 93 -23.35 0.04 -5.92
CA LYS A 93 -24.49 0.34 -5.04
C LYS A 93 -25.84 0.25 -5.78
N ILE A 94 -25.89 0.68 -7.04
CA ILE A 94 -27.10 0.58 -7.86
C ILE A 94 -27.44 -0.89 -8.13
N ILE A 95 -26.45 -1.68 -8.54
CA ILE A 95 -26.60 -3.12 -8.81
C ILE A 95 -27.08 -3.85 -7.55
N GLN A 96 -26.52 -3.53 -6.38
CA GLN A 96 -26.94 -4.14 -5.12
C GLN A 96 -28.42 -3.87 -4.81
N LYS A 97 -28.87 -2.62 -4.96
CA LYS A 97 -30.29 -2.27 -4.76
C LYS A 97 -31.21 -2.94 -5.78
N GLN A 98 -30.75 -3.10 -7.01
CA GLN A 98 -31.49 -3.83 -8.04
C GLN A 98 -31.60 -5.31 -7.67
N GLN A 99 -30.54 -5.94 -7.18
CA GLN A 99 -30.56 -7.33 -6.74
C GLN A 99 -31.54 -7.55 -5.59
N GLU A 100 -31.53 -6.68 -4.57
CA GLU A 100 -32.50 -6.73 -3.47
C GLU A 100 -33.95 -6.60 -3.95
N THR A 101 -34.19 -5.80 -4.99
CA THR A 101 -35.52 -5.63 -5.59
C THR A 101 -35.92 -6.88 -6.36
N ILE A 102 -35.01 -7.47 -7.13
CA ILE A 102 -35.21 -8.72 -7.85
C ILE A 102 -35.56 -9.83 -6.87
N ASP A 103 -34.83 -9.96 -5.76
CA ASP A 103 -35.06 -11.01 -4.76
C ASP A 103 -36.49 -10.90 -4.15
N LYS A 104 -36.94 -9.68 -3.85
CA LYS A 104 -38.30 -9.43 -3.35
C LYS A 104 -39.38 -9.75 -4.39
N LEU A 105 -39.14 -9.43 -5.65
CA LEU A 105 -40.06 -9.75 -6.74
C LEU A 105 -40.16 -11.27 -6.96
N VAL A 106 -39.02 -11.97 -6.89
CA VAL A 106 -38.97 -13.44 -6.99
C VAL A 106 -39.77 -14.09 -5.86
N ASP A 107 -39.58 -13.66 -4.62
CA ASP A 107 -40.33 -14.16 -3.46
C ASP A 107 -41.85 -13.90 -3.60
N THR A 108 -42.23 -12.73 -4.09
CA THR A 108 -43.64 -12.38 -4.32
C THR A 108 -44.26 -13.27 -5.40
N ILE A 109 -43.56 -13.46 -6.52
CA ILE A 109 -44.01 -14.34 -7.60
C ILE A 109 -44.21 -15.75 -7.05
N GLN A 110 -43.22 -16.32 -6.35
CA GLN A 110 -43.30 -17.67 -5.78
C GLN A 110 -44.52 -17.85 -4.85
N LYS A 111 -44.77 -16.89 -3.95
CA LYS A 111 -45.95 -16.92 -3.06
C LYS A 111 -47.26 -16.92 -3.85
N LEU A 112 -47.36 -16.08 -4.89
CA LEU A 112 -48.55 -16.04 -5.74
C LEU A 112 -48.73 -17.34 -6.53
N THR A 113 -47.67 -17.92 -7.09
CA THR A 113 -47.77 -19.20 -7.83
C THR A 113 -48.15 -20.37 -6.93
N SER A 114 -47.68 -20.40 -5.68
CA SER A 114 -48.07 -21.43 -4.72
C SER A 114 -49.56 -21.34 -4.36
N ASN A 115 -50.07 -20.12 -4.13
CA ASN A 115 -51.49 -19.89 -3.82
C ASN A 115 -52.45 -20.24 -4.98
N VAL A 116 -51.96 -20.20 -6.22
CA VAL A 116 -52.75 -20.60 -7.40
C VAL A 116 -52.76 -22.12 -7.61
N LYS A 117 -51.73 -22.84 -7.15
CA LYS A 117 -51.68 -24.32 -7.23
C LYS A 117 -52.52 -25.03 -6.16
N GLU A 118 -52.86 -24.34 -5.07
CA GLU A 118 -53.66 -24.88 -3.96
C GLU A 118 -55.18 -24.66 -4.13
N ARG A 119 -55.62 -24.03 -5.23
CA ARG A 119 -57.03 -23.85 -5.61
C ARG A 119 -57.39 -24.76 -6.78
#